data_AF-A0A453AEN0-F1
#
_entry.id   AF-A0A453AEN0-F1
#
_cell.length_a   1.000
_cell.length_b   1.000
_cell.length_c   1.000
_cell.angle_alpha   90.00
_cell.angle_beta   90.00
_cell.angle_gamma   90.00
#
_symmetry.space_group_name_H-M   'P 1'
#
loop_
_entity.id
_entity.type
_entity.pdbx_description
1 polymer ?
#
loop_
_entity_poly.entity_id
_entity_poly.type
_entity_poly.pdbx_seq_one_letter_code
_entity_poly.pdbx_strand_id
1 'polypeptide(L)'
;DIGDMMNQRLGAVFMPHGLGHLLGIDTHDPGGYPKGLERPKEPGLRSLRTIRELKEGMVITVEPGCYFIGTLLRHAKDDPISSKFFNWEKIEMYKSFGGVRIESNLYVTAQGCKNLTNCPRETWEIEAVMAGAPWPSRDDCSSATTTKNGLPKT
;
A
#
# COMPACT_ATOMS: atom_id res chain seq x y z
N ASP A 1 -1.31 -18.63 15.58
CA ASP A 1 -2.66 -18.27 15.14
C ASP A 1 -2.61 -16.92 14.40
N ILE A 2 -3.43 -16.72 13.36
CA ILE A 2 -3.43 -15.47 12.58
C ILE A 2 -4.02 -14.31 13.39
N GLY A 3 -5.02 -14.57 14.24
CA GLY A 3 -5.62 -13.58 15.12
C GLY A 3 -4.59 -12.97 16.08
N ASP A 4 -3.75 -13.81 16.68
CA ASP A 4 -2.65 -13.34 17.54
C ASP A 4 -1.66 -12.43 16.79
N MET A 5 -1.29 -12.77 15.56
CA MET A 5 -0.39 -11.94 14.73
C MET A 5 -1.01 -10.57 14.43
N MET A 6 -2.32 -10.53 14.16
CA MET A 6 -3.05 -9.29 13.92
C MET A 6 -3.19 -8.44 15.19
N ASN A 7 -3.43 -9.08 16.34
CA ASN A 7 -3.48 -8.43 17.65
C ASN A 7 -2.14 -7.80 18.03
N GLN A 8 -1.01 -8.46 17.72
CA GLN A 8 0.34 -7.91 17.90
C GLN A 8 0.74 -6.90 16.81
N ARG A 9 -0.10 -6.69 15.80
CA ARG A 9 0.13 -5.77 14.66
C ARG A 9 1.48 -5.99 13.96
N LEU A 10 1.86 -7.26 13.74
CA LEU A 10 3.14 -7.60 13.12
C LEU A 10 3.35 -6.97 11.74
N GLY A 11 2.27 -6.69 11.00
CA GLY A 11 2.34 -5.99 9.71
C GLY A 11 3.02 -4.63 9.79
N ALA A 12 2.95 -3.93 10.94
CA ALA A 12 3.62 -2.64 11.13
C ALA A 12 5.15 -2.74 11.14
N VAL A 13 5.71 -3.94 11.34
CA VAL A 13 7.16 -4.18 11.20
C VAL A 13 7.59 -4.06 9.74
N PHE A 14 6.75 -4.52 8.81
CA PHE A 14 7.03 -4.50 7.36
C PHE A 14 6.42 -3.30 6.63
N MET A 15 5.40 -2.66 7.20
CA MET A 15 4.78 -1.44 6.68
C MET A 15 4.61 -0.41 7.83
N PRO A 16 5.68 0.33 8.19
CA PRO A 16 5.64 1.23 9.34
C PRO A 16 4.91 2.56 9.07
N HIS A 17 4.58 2.85 7.82
CA HIS A 17 3.84 4.05 7.41
C HIS A 17 2.33 3.78 7.29
N GLY A 18 1.54 4.85 7.12
CA GLY A 18 0.11 4.73 6.82
C GLY A 18 -0.12 4.22 5.41
N LEU A 19 -1.28 3.60 5.16
CA LEU A 19 -1.63 3.04 3.85
C LEU A 19 -1.73 4.10 2.73
N GLY A 20 -1.99 5.35 3.10
CA GLY A 20 -2.11 6.46 2.16
C GLY A 20 -2.57 7.74 2.84
N HIS A 21 -2.84 8.75 2.03
CA HIS A 21 -3.18 10.09 2.48
C HIS A 21 -4.00 10.86 1.45
N LEU A 22 -4.70 11.91 1.91
CA LEU A 22 -5.36 12.84 1.00
C LEU A 22 -4.33 13.50 0.09
N LEU A 23 -4.70 13.72 -1.17
CA LEU A 23 -3.86 14.30 -2.21
C LEU A 23 -4.62 15.43 -2.89
N GLY A 24 -3.97 16.57 -3.10
CA GLY A 24 -4.60 17.74 -3.70
C GLY A 24 -3.55 18.71 -4.22
N ILE A 25 -3.64 19.97 -3.79
CA ILE A 25 -2.61 20.97 -4.10
C ILE A 25 -1.32 20.58 -3.37
N ASP A 26 -1.44 20.11 -2.12
CA ASP A 26 -0.32 19.55 -1.39
C ASP A 26 -0.26 18.03 -1.61
N THR A 27 0.96 17.47 -1.65
CA THR A 27 1.14 16.02 -1.69
C THR A 27 0.46 15.36 -0.50
N HIS A 28 0.69 15.88 0.71
CA HIS A 28 -0.04 15.50 1.92
C HIS A 28 -1.14 16.53 2.21
N ASP A 29 -2.24 16.45 1.47
CA ASP A 29 -3.31 17.46 1.50
C ASP A 29 -3.96 17.59 2.90
N PRO A 30 -4.35 18.82 3.32
CA PRO A 30 -4.87 19.05 4.66
C PRO A 30 -6.24 18.42 4.89
N GLY A 31 -6.72 18.49 6.13
CA GLY A 31 -8.06 18.01 6.49
C GLY A 31 -8.15 16.51 6.77
N GLY A 32 -7.02 15.81 6.92
CA GLY A 32 -7.01 14.42 7.35
C GLY A 32 -7.49 14.17 8.78
N TYR A 33 -7.32 15.17 9.67
CA TYR A 33 -7.74 15.16 11.08
C TYR A 33 -8.45 16.48 11.44
N PRO A 34 -9.72 16.69 11.04
CA PRO A 34 -10.51 17.81 11.52
C PRO A 34 -10.73 17.72 13.05
N LYS A 35 -11.18 18.82 13.65
CA LYS A 35 -11.43 18.91 15.09
C LYS A 35 -12.34 17.77 15.57
N GLY A 36 -11.91 17.08 16.62
CA GLY A 36 -12.63 15.95 17.22
C GLY A 36 -12.19 14.57 16.74
N LEU A 37 -11.36 14.47 15.70
CA LEU A 37 -10.73 13.21 15.31
C LEU A 37 -9.30 13.11 15.86
N GLU A 38 -9.05 12.05 16.63
CA GLU A 38 -7.73 11.77 17.21
C GLU A 38 -7.01 10.67 16.45
N ARG A 39 -5.70 10.84 16.30
CA ARG A 39 -4.84 9.86 15.64
C ARG A 39 -4.69 8.60 16.50
N PRO A 40 -4.86 7.39 15.93
CA PRO A 40 -4.61 6.13 16.62
C PRO A 40 -3.18 6.07 17.16
N LYS A 41 -2.94 5.31 18.22
CA LYS A 41 -1.61 5.18 18.86
C LYS A 41 -0.88 3.90 18.44
N GLU A 42 -1.61 2.96 17.85
CA GLU A 42 -1.16 1.63 17.50
C GLU A 42 -0.08 1.66 16.40
N PRO A 43 0.87 0.71 16.40
CA PRO A 43 1.86 0.58 15.33
C PRO A 43 1.23 0.52 13.93
N GLY A 44 1.84 1.22 12.98
CA GLY A 44 1.32 1.43 11.63
C GLY A 44 0.20 2.48 11.59
N LEU A 45 -0.88 2.30 12.35
CA LEU A 45 -2.05 3.19 12.31
C LEU A 45 -1.74 4.62 12.78
N ARG A 46 -0.84 4.78 13.75
CA ARG A 46 -0.36 6.11 14.18
C ARG A 46 0.31 6.90 13.06
N SER A 47 0.75 6.24 11.99
CA SER A 47 1.37 6.88 10.84
C SER A 47 0.35 7.30 9.77
N LEU A 48 -0.94 6.93 9.91
CA LEU A 48 -2.00 7.35 8.98
C LEU A 48 -2.13 8.87 8.96
N ARG A 49 -2.29 9.44 7.76
CA ARG A 49 -2.50 10.88 7.59
C ARG A 49 -3.97 11.28 7.64
N THR A 50 -4.89 10.30 7.58
CA THR A 50 -6.31 10.50 7.84
C THR A 50 -6.92 9.22 8.41
N ILE A 51 -7.97 9.38 9.23
CA ILE A 51 -8.86 8.30 9.69
C ILE A 51 -10.30 8.55 9.28
N ARG A 52 -10.53 9.49 8.36
CA ARG A 52 -11.87 9.85 7.92
C ARG A 52 -12.46 8.71 7.10
N GLU A 53 -13.78 8.58 7.18
CA GLU A 53 -14.54 7.84 6.18
C GLU A 53 -14.34 8.50 4.81
N LEU A 54 -14.11 7.67 3.79
CA LEU A 54 -13.99 8.11 2.41
C LEU A 54 -15.33 8.67 1.93
N LYS A 55 -15.29 9.85 1.30
CA LYS A 55 -16.46 10.50 0.71
C LYS A 55 -16.18 10.82 -0.74
N GLU A 56 -17.23 10.80 -1.56
CA GLU A 56 -17.16 11.24 -2.95
C GLU A 56 -16.49 12.60 -3.07
N GLY A 57 -15.63 12.75 -4.08
CA GLY A 57 -14.85 13.96 -4.33
C GLY A 57 -13.49 14.00 -3.64
N MET A 58 -13.21 13.10 -2.69
CA MET A 58 -11.86 12.96 -2.14
C MET A 58 -10.90 12.37 -3.17
N VAL A 59 -9.65 12.81 -3.15
CA VAL A 59 -8.53 12.13 -3.81
C VAL A 59 -7.60 11.60 -2.73
N ILE A 60 -7.21 10.33 -2.84
CA ILE A 60 -6.38 9.64 -1.85
C ILE A 60 -5.31 8.79 -2.53
N THR A 61 -4.12 8.72 -1.94
CA THR A 61 -3.11 7.72 -2.32
C THR A 61 -3.46 6.35 -1.74
N VAL A 62 -3.17 5.29 -2.47
CA VAL A 62 -3.15 3.91 -1.96
C VAL A 62 -1.78 3.35 -2.25
N GLU A 63 -0.97 3.22 -1.21
CA GLU A 63 0.47 3.00 -1.30
C GLU A 63 0.97 1.89 -0.36
N PRO A 64 0.39 0.67 -0.37
CA PRO A 64 0.91 -0.42 0.44
C PRO A 64 2.39 -0.68 0.14
N GLY A 65 3.13 -1.00 1.19
CA GLY A 65 4.55 -1.29 1.10
C GLY A 65 4.97 -2.46 1.99
N CYS A 66 6.06 -3.11 1.61
CA CYS A 66 6.69 -4.17 2.39
C CYS A 66 8.21 -3.96 2.38
N TYR A 67 8.78 -3.74 3.56
CA TYR A 67 10.19 -3.41 3.74
C TYR A 67 10.85 -4.27 4.80
N PHE A 68 12.12 -4.61 4.57
CA PHE A 68 12.96 -5.32 5.52
C PHE A 68 13.87 -4.32 6.24
N ILE A 69 13.29 -3.53 7.15
CA ILE A 69 13.99 -2.46 7.86
C ILE A 69 14.72 -3.03 9.07
N GLY A 70 16.05 -3.03 9.04
CA GLY A 70 16.89 -3.69 10.04
C GLY A 70 16.62 -3.25 11.49
N THR A 71 16.36 -1.97 11.74
CA THR A 71 16.04 -1.48 13.09
C THR A 71 14.71 -2.00 13.62
N LEU A 72 13.66 -2.05 12.79
CA LEU A 72 12.35 -2.59 13.16
C LEU A 72 12.40 -4.11 13.34
N LEU A 73 13.09 -4.81 12.44
CA LEU A 73 13.29 -6.26 12.53
C LEU A 73 14.05 -6.66 13.80
N ARG A 74 15.08 -5.88 14.19
CA ARG A 74 15.79 -6.12 15.45
C ARG A 74 14.86 -5.98 16.66
N HIS A 75 14.06 -4.92 16.73
CA HIS A 75 13.08 -4.76 17.83
C HIS A 75 12.06 -5.92 17.86
N ALA A 76 11.60 -6.37 16.70
CA ALA A 76 10.69 -7.51 16.62
C ALA A 76 11.34 -8.84 17.02
N LYS A 77 12.65 -8.99 16.80
CA LYS A 77 13.43 -10.17 17.21
C LYS A 77 13.65 -10.23 18.71
N ASP A 78 13.88 -9.06 19.31
CA ASP A 78 14.14 -8.90 20.74
C ASP A 78 12.85 -9.00 21.59
N ASP A 79 11.66 -8.87 21.00
CA ASP A 79 10.37 -9.06 21.67
C ASP A 79 9.97 -10.54 21.75
N PRO A 80 9.94 -11.17 22.94
CA PRO A 80 9.60 -12.58 23.09
C PRO A 80 8.19 -12.95 22.62
N ILE A 81 7.25 -12.00 22.66
CA ILE A 81 5.85 -12.25 22.26
C ILE A 81 5.75 -12.33 20.75
N SER A 82 6.34 -11.36 20.04
CA SER A 82 6.26 -11.25 18.59
C SER A 82 7.25 -12.15 17.85
N SER A 83 8.45 -12.35 18.41
CA SER A 83 9.56 -13.03 17.76
C SER A 83 9.24 -14.46 17.30
N LYS A 84 8.36 -15.16 18.04
CA LYS A 84 7.91 -16.53 17.72
C LYS A 84 7.12 -16.65 16.41
N PHE A 85 6.58 -15.54 15.90
CA PHE A 85 5.76 -15.55 14.67
C PHE A 85 6.59 -15.40 13.40
N PHE A 86 7.88 -15.07 13.52
CA PHE A 86 8.75 -14.79 12.40
C PHE A 86 9.63 -16.00 12.08
N ASN A 87 9.71 -16.36 10.79
CA ASN A 87 10.76 -17.23 10.31
C ASN A 87 12.04 -16.40 10.09
N TRP A 88 12.88 -16.32 11.12
CA TRP A 88 14.09 -15.50 11.11
C TRP A 88 15.12 -15.93 10.07
N GLU A 89 15.20 -17.22 9.74
CA GLU A 89 16.08 -17.73 8.69
C GLU A 89 15.70 -17.10 7.34
N LYS A 90 14.41 -17.12 7.00
CA LYS A 90 13.91 -16.50 5.77
C LYS A 90 14.06 -14.98 5.79
N ILE A 91 13.77 -14.32 6.91
CA ILE A 91 13.89 -12.85 7.01
C ILE A 91 15.32 -12.39 6.78
N GLU A 92 16.32 -13.10 7.33
CA GLU A 92 17.72 -12.71 7.17
C GLU A 92 18.15 -12.75 5.69
N MET A 93 17.59 -13.66 4.89
CA MET A 93 17.83 -13.71 3.43
C MET A 93 17.37 -12.44 2.69
N TYR A 94 16.33 -11.75 3.19
CA TYR A 94 15.75 -10.57 2.53
C TYR A 94 16.17 -9.24 3.18
N LYS A 95 17.03 -9.27 4.20
CA LYS A 95 17.37 -8.07 4.98
C LYS A 95 18.06 -6.98 4.17
N SER A 96 18.79 -7.35 3.11
CA SER A 96 19.43 -6.42 2.18
C SER A 96 18.55 -6.03 0.98
N PHE A 97 17.34 -6.59 0.86
CA PHE A 97 16.44 -6.35 -0.28
C PHE A 97 15.92 -4.90 -0.30
N GLY A 98 15.82 -4.25 0.86
CA GLY A 98 15.19 -2.94 0.99
C GLY A 98 13.67 -3.11 1.13
N GLY A 99 12.93 -2.94 0.03
CA GLY A 99 11.49 -3.16 0.01
C GLY A 99 10.80 -2.64 -1.24
N VAL A 100 9.49 -2.89 -1.33
CA VAL A 100 8.64 -2.46 -2.44
C VAL A 100 7.52 -1.57 -1.92
N ARG A 101 7.15 -0.54 -2.70
CA ARG A 101 5.90 0.22 -2.56
C ARG A 101 5.23 0.32 -3.91
N ILE A 102 3.93 0.13 -3.96
CA ILE A 102 3.13 0.31 -5.18
C ILE A 102 2.06 1.33 -4.84
N GLU A 103 2.14 2.51 -5.46
CA GLU A 103 1.29 3.65 -5.15
C GLU A 103 0.37 4.02 -6.31
N SER A 104 -0.92 4.25 -6.02
CA SER A 104 -1.92 4.77 -6.95
C SER A 104 -2.63 5.99 -6.37
N ASN A 105 -3.04 6.91 -7.24
CA ASN A 105 -3.88 8.06 -6.89
C ASN A 105 -5.32 7.73 -7.26
N LEU A 106 -6.23 7.70 -6.29
CA LEU A 106 -7.62 7.32 -6.48
C LEU A 106 -8.54 8.50 -6.22
N TYR A 107 -9.44 8.78 -7.15
CA TYR A 107 -10.57 9.69 -6.96
C TYR A 107 -11.78 8.89 -6.47
N VAL A 108 -12.32 9.22 -5.29
CA VAL A 108 -13.48 8.55 -4.71
C VAL A 108 -14.76 9.01 -5.41
N THR A 109 -15.58 8.06 -5.84
CA THR A 109 -16.90 8.27 -6.46
C THR A 109 -18.01 7.77 -5.55
N ALA A 110 -19.27 8.09 -5.85
CA ALA A 110 -20.41 7.58 -5.08
C ALA A 110 -20.52 6.04 -5.04
N GLN A 111 -19.93 5.31 -6.00
CA GLN A 111 -20.01 3.85 -6.10
C GLN A 111 -18.65 3.14 -5.96
N GLY A 112 -17.57 3.85 -5.64
CA GLY A 112 -16.24 3.28 -5.54
C GLY A 112 -15.15 4.31 -5.77
N CYS A 113 -14.26 4.06 -6.72
CA CYS A 113 -13.19 4.99 -7.08
C CYS A 113 -12.82 4.90 -8.56
N LYS A 114 -12.13 5.95 -9.04
CA LYS A 114 -11.45 5.99 -10.32
C LYS A 114 -9.95 6.10 -10.07
N ASN A 115 -9.18 5.17 -10.62
CA ASN A 115 -7.73 5.25 -10.59
C ASN A 115 -7.22 6.28 -11.60
N LEU A 116 -6.39 7.20 -11.11
CA LEU A 116 -5.78 8.27 -11.89
C LEU A 116 -4.34 7.94 -12.30
N THR A 117 -3.76 6.88 -11.74
CA THR A 117 -2.41 6.44 -12.05
C THR A 117 -2.42 5.48 -13.23
N ASN A 118 -1.60 5.77 -14.23
CA ASN A 118 -1.43 4.94 -15.42
C ASN A 118 0.04 4.50 -15.57
N CYS A 119 0.38 3.34 -15.02
CA CYS A 119 1.71 2.73 -15.10
C CYS A 119 1.61 1.20 -15.11
N PRO A 120 2.62 0.47 -15.65
CA PRO A 120 2.65 -0.99 -15.61
C PRO A 120 2.68 -1.47 -14.15
N ARG A 121 1.92 -2.54 -13.86
CA ARG A 121 1.76 -3.09 -12.49
C ARG A 121 2.18 -4.54 -12.41
N GLU A 122 1.83 -5.31 -13.42
CA GLU A 122 2.16 -6.73 -13.46
C GLU A 122 3.63 -6.92 -13.79
N THR A 123 4.24 -8.00 -13.29
CA THR A 123 5.68 -8.23 -13.47
C THR A 123 6.08 -8.23 -14.94
N TRP A 124 5.28 -8.87 -15.80
CA TRP A 124 5.53 -8.91 -17.23
C TRP A 124 5.32 -7.56 -17.94
N GLU A 125 4.39 -6.73 -17.46
CA GLU A 125 4.20 -5.37 -18.01
C GLU A 125 5.44 -4.53 -17.71
N ILE A 126 5.94 -4.60 -16.49
CA ILE A 126 7.14 -3.89 -16.05
C ILE A 126 8.36 -4.36 -16.85
N GLU A 127 8.58 -5.67 -16.94
CA GLU A 127 9.69 -6.25 -17.70
C GLU A 127 9.64 -5.86 -19.18
N ALA A 128 8.46 -5.90 -19.80
CA ALA A 128 8.30 -5.51 -21.21
C ALA A 128 8.61 -4.03 -21.43
N VAL A 129 8.08 -3.13 -20.59
CA VAL A 129 8.34 -1.69 -20.69
C VAL A 129 9.82 -1.39 -20.45
N MET A 130 10.45 -2.05 -19.47
CA MET A 130 11.88 -1.93 -19.21
C MET A 130 12.74 -2.46 -20.37
N ALA A 131 12.24 -3.46 -21.12
CA ALA A 131 12.87 -3.98 -22.33
C ALA A 131 12.61 -3.11 -23.59
N GLY A 132 11.86 -2.00 -23.46
CA GLY A 132 11.62 -1.04 -24.54
C GLY A 132 10.27 -1.16 -25.24
N ALA A 133 9.34 -1.98 -24.74
CA ALA A 133 7.98 -2.01 -25.26
C ALA A 133 7.22 -0.71 -24.93
N PRO A 134 6.26 -0.27 -25.77
CA PRO A 134 5.45 0.92 -25.48
C PRO A 134 4.47 0.69 -24.32
N TRP A 135 4.18 1.76 -23.57
CA TRP A 135 3.12 1.80 -22.55
C TRP A 135 2.10 2.90 -22.86
N PRO A 136 0.78 2.63 -22.81
CA PRO A 136 0.16 1.30 -22.63
C PRO A 136 0.43 0.38 -23.82
N SER A 137 0.25 -0.94 -23.62
CA SER A 137 0.42 -1.91 -24.72
C SER A 137 -0.53 -1.59 -25.88
N ARG A 138 -0.09 -1.81 -27.12
CA ARG A 138 -0.93 -1.56 -28.31
C ARG A 138 -2.20 -2.42 -28.32
N ASP A 139 -2.17 -3.58 -27.67
CA ASP A 139 -3.32 -4.48 -27.54
C ASP A 139 -4.36 -4.01 -26.50
N ASP A 140 -3.97 -3.16 -25.54
CA ASP A 140 -4.88 -2.59 -24.54
C ASP A 140 -5.79 -1.50 -25.16
N CYS A 141 -5.42 -0.92 -26.30
CA CYS A 141 -6.21 0.13 -26.96
C CYS A 141 -7.42 -0.43 -27.75
N SER A 142 -7.46 -1.74 -27.98
CA SER A 142 -8.55 -2.44 -28.71
C SER A 142 -9.51 -3.23 -27.81
N SER A 143 -9.31 -3.27 -26.49
CA SER A 143 -10.10 -4.10 -25.57
C SER A 143 -10.92 -3.29 -24.56
N ALA A 144 -11.73 -2.35 -25.08
CA ALA A 144 -12.94 -1.92 -24.38
C ALA A 144 -14.03 -3.03 -24.29
N THR A 145 -13.68 -4.29 -24.53
CA THR A 145 -14.61 -5.42 -24.50
C THR A 145 -13.96 -6.63 -23.83
N THR A 146 -14.31 -6.81 -22.55
CA THR A 146 -14.37 -8.08 -21.81
C THR A 146 -13.09 -8.90 -21.65
N THR A 147 -12.51 -8.90 -20.44
CA THR A 147 -11.61 -9.98 -19.98
C THR A 147 -12.41 -11.14 -19.40
N LYS A 148 -11.90 -12.36 -19.58
CA LYS A 148 -12.52 -13.66 -19.25
C LYS A 148 -12.88 -13.91 -17.78
N ASN A 149 -12.72 -12.95 -16.86
CA ASN A 149 -13.08 -13.09 -15.45
C ASN A 149 -13.94 -11.94 -14.90
N GLY A 150 -14.56 -11.11 -15.74
CA GLY A 150 -15.70 -10.28 -15.36
C GLY A 150 -15.48 -9.21 -14.29
N LEU A 151 -14.23 -8.91 -13.90
CA LEU A 151 -13.90 -7.77 -13.06
C LEU A 151 -13.21 -6.69 -13.90
N PRO A 152 -13.68 -5.43 -13.84
CA PRO A 152 -13.01 -4.31 -14.49
C PRO A 152 -11.59 -4.15 -13.92
N LYS A 153 -10.62 -3.80 -14.78
CA LYS A 153 -9.33 -3.26 -14.33
C LYS A 153 -9.64 -1.98 -13.55
N THR A 154 -9.50 -2.03 -12.22
CA THR A 154 -9.65 -0.89 -11.30
C THR A 154 -8.38 -0.07 -11.21
#